data_AF-A0A928D735-F1
#
_entry.id   AF-A0A928D735-F1
#
_cell.length_a   1.000
_cell.length_b   1.000
_cell.length_c   1.000
_cell.angle_alpha   90.00
_cell.angle_beta   90.00
_cell.angle_gamma   90.00
#
_symmetry.space_group_name_H-M   'P 1'
#
loop_
_entity.id
_entity.type
_entity.pdbx_description
1 polymer ?
#
loop_
_entity_poly.entity_id
_entity_poly.type
_entity_poly.pdbx_seq_one_letter_code
_entity_poly.pdbx_strand_id
1 'polypeptide(L)'
;MDVKNVLLSVFGTCAAISFAAEVPVVTVTGFTQADDRTVTVKYKLENAPAVVTMDVETNGPNGWVSIGGEAICGTYGAAPTGDVWKKITEDGADYTITWHPDLTWADHKITDNGARVVVTAWALDNTPDYMAINLVQSGDDAIRYYPGAEYVPGGVLGNKAYRTTSLLMRKIMAKGVTYTMGASATEIGYNGAKEDFREVDMTNNFYIGVFEVTQAQWSQVNGSPNECSFTTDPLMRPVESITYSAIRGNNNFLYPLAPGGWIGLLNSSFPGMDFDLPNETQWEWACRAGNPLGYWGNGLPITIKDSCPNCPGRYKGGYCSATDRTAVTPHEQVAADTDPRKGGTAICGSYEPNSWGLYDMHGNVWEYTNDWHTENVEALKPFRGATNADGSKMLIDGTVSKRHLRGGSYSYAANFCRSATRHTSELATKRNYVGFRLICRGGLK
;
A
#
# COMPACT_ATOMS: atom_id res chain seq x y z
N MET A 1 -53.88 6.55 42.49
CA MET A 1 -54.31 7.90 42.08
C MET A 1 -53.07 8.76 41.98
N ASP A 2 -52.92 9.40 40.83
CA ASP A 2 -51.68 9.80 40.17
C ASP A 2 -50.75 10.73 40.95
N VAL A 3 -49.46 10.36 41.00
CA VAL A 3 -48.34 11.26 41.25
C VAL A 3 -47.82 11.71 39.89
N LYS A 4 -48.13 12.96 39.53
CA LYS A 4 -47.62 13.64 38.33
C LYS A 4 -46.10 13.83 38.45
N ASN A 5 -45.33 13.01 37.74
CA ASN A 5 -43.92 13.29 37.48
C ASN A 5 -43.80 14.15 36.22
N VAL A 6 -43.31 15.37 36.41
CA VAL A 6 -42.97 16.35 35.37
C VAL A 6 -41.74 15.84 34.61
N LEU A 7 -41.93 15.45 33.36
CA LEU A 7 -40.85 15.23 32.39
C LEU A 7 -40.34 16.60 31.91
N LEU A 8 -39.14 16.98 32.36
CA LEU A 8 -38.41 18.13 31.85
C LEU A 8 -37.78 17.75 30.50
N SER A 9 -38.38 18.21 29.40
CA SER A 9 -37.83 18.05 28.06
C SER A 9 -36.67 19.03 27.84
N VAL A 10 -35.43 18.56 27.91
CA VAL A 10 -34.26 19.31 27.44
C VAL A 10 -33.96 18.87 26.01
N PHE A 11 -34.58 19.53 25.04
CA PHE A 11 -34.09 19.51 23.65
C PHE A 11 -32.90 20.45 23.55
N GLY A 12 -31.71 19.96 23.93
CA GLY A 12 -30.45 20.62 23.60
C GLY A 12 -30.04 20.24 22.19
N THR A 13 -30.29 21.11 21.22
CA THR A 13 -29.64 21.04 19.90
C THR A 13 -28.14 21.25 20.10
N CYS A 14 -27.38 20.16 20.13
CA CYS A 14 -25.93 20.22 19.98
C CYS A 14 -25.65 20.66 18.53
N ALA A 15 -25.56 21.97 18.30
CA ALA A 15 -24.92 22.48 17.11
C ALA A 15 -23.45 22.06 17.21
N ALA A 16 -23.06 21.05 16.43
CA ALA A 16 -21.66 20.72 16.25
C ALA A 16 -20.99 21.94 15.60
N ILE A 17 -20.25 22.69 16.41
CA ILE A 17 -19.35 23.73 15.92
C ILE A 17 -18.25 22.97 15.19
N SER A 18 -18.40 22.86 13.88
CA SER A 18 -17.33 22.43 12.97
C SER A 18 -16.25 23.49 13.00
N PHE A 19 -15.23 23.32 13.85
CA PHE A 19 -13.97 24.01 13.64
C PHE A 19 -13.42 23.50 12.31
N ALA A 20 -13.26 24.39 11.34
CA ALA A 20 -12.54 24.05 10.12
C ALA A 20 -11.14 23.58 10.55
N ALA A 21 -10.69 22.44 10.04
CA ALA A 21 -9.33 21.98 10.29
C ALA A 21 -8.36 23.09 9.88
N GLU A 22 -7.43 23.45 10.76
CA GLU A 22 -6.42 24.46 10.48
C GLU A 22 -5.59 23.99 9.28
N VAL A 23 -5.51 24.84 8.25
CA VAL A 23 -4.81 24.52 7.01
C VAL A 23 -3.36 24.98 7.15
N PRO A 24 -2.38 24.09 6.96
CA PRO A 24 -0.98 24.46 7.09
C PRO A 24 -0.60 25.49 6.02
N VAL A 25 0.14 26.51 6.42
CA VAL A 25 0.64 27.57 5.53
C VAL A 25 2.16 27.50 5.50
N VAL A 26 2.70 27.50 4.28
CA VAL A 26 4.15 27.52 4.06
C VAL A 26 4.57 28.81 3.36
N THR A 27 5.57 29.47 3.94
CA THR A 27 6.16 30.70 3.37
C THR A 27 7.63 30.49 3.13
N VAL A 28 8.06 30.51 1.86
CA VAL A 28 9.48 30.47 1.49
C VAL A 28 10.13 31.81 1.84
N THR A 29 11.19 31.75 2.65
CA THR A 29 11.94 32.92 3.14
C THR A 29 13.32 33.04 2.52
N GLY A 30 13.80 31.99 1.83
CA GLY A 30 15.06 32.02 1.09
C GLY A 30 15.20 30.89 0.09
N PHE A 31 15.84 31.18 -1.05
CA PHE A 31 16.20 30.21 -2.07
C PHE A 31 17.52 30.66 -2.69
N THR A 32 18.63 30.04 -2.29
CA THR A 32 19.98 30.46 -2.69
C THR A 32 20.80 29.27 -3.17
N GLN A 33 21.72 29.52 -4.09
CA GLN A 33 22.70 28.54 -4.54
C GLN A 33 24.11 29.04 -4.21
N ALA A 34 24.92 28.22 -3.56
CA ALA A 34 26.33 28.48 -3.30
C ALA A 34 27.20 28.13 -4.52
N ASP A 35 28.47 28.55 -4.50
CA ASP A 35 29.43 28.31 -5.58
C ASP A 35 29.69 26.82 -5.83
N ASP A 36 29.60 26.01 -4.77
CA ASP A 36 29.71 24.54 -4.82
C ASP A 36 28.43 23.85 -5.32
N ARG A 37 27.46 24.63 -5.82
CA ARG A 37 26.17 24.21 -6.37
C ARG A 37 25.13 23.80 -5.33
N THR A 38 25.47 23.76 -4.04
CA THR A 38 24.54 23.49 -2.97
C THR A 38 23.43 24.54 -2.96
N VAL A 39 22.18 24.08 -3.04
CA VAL A 39 20.99 24.90 -2.93
C VAL A 39 20.46 24.82 -1.50
N THR A 40 20.23 25.99 -0.90
CA THR A 40 19.56 26.12 0.41
C THR A 40 18.21 26.78 0.21
N VAL A 41 17.16 26.12 0.69
CA VAL A 41 15.81 26.66 0.79
C VAL A 41 15.51 26.90 2.26
N LYS A 42 15.01 28.08 2.60
CA LYS A 42 14.48 28.40 3.92
C LYS A 42 12.99 28.66 3.82
N TYR A 43 12.23 28.16 4.80
CA TYR A 43 10.80 28.39 4.85
C TYR A 43 10.29 28.40 6.30
N LYS A 44 9.08 28.92 6.48
CA LYS A 44 8.30 28.84 7.71
C LYS A 44 7.06 27.99 7.49
N LEU A 45 6.68 27.20 8.49
CA LEU A 45 5.41 26.46 8.57
C LEU A 45 4.58 27.06 9.70
N GLU A 46 3.33 27.41 9.40
CA GLU A 46 2.40 28.07 10.30
C GLU A 46 1.01 27.41 10.23
N ASN A 47 0.18 27.67 11.25
CA ASN A 47 -1.19 27.24 11.49
C ASN A 47 -1.43 25.76 11.76
N ALA A 48 -0.69 24.83 11.15
CA ALA A 48 -0.83 23.41 11.44
C ALA A 48 0.44 22.60 11.11
N PRO A 49 0.66 21.44 11.76
CA PRO A 49 1.66 20.47 11.31
C PRO A 49 1.32 19.93 9.92
N ALA A 50 2.35 19.62 9.14
CA ALA A 50 2.19 19.20 7.76
C ALA A 50 3.28 18.22 7.35
N VAL A 51 3.01 17.43 6.29
CA VAL A 51 4.11 16.85 5.52
C VAL A 51 4.63 17.92 4.57
N VAL A 52 5.93 18.18 4.58
CA VAL A 52 6.54 19.17 3.69
C VAL A 52 7.21 18.47 2.51
N THR A 53 6.91 18.91 1.29
CA THR A 53 7.57 18.46 0.06
C THR A 53 8.11 19.66 -0.72
N MET A 54 8.98 19.41 -1.69
CA MET A 54 9.47 20.47 -2.56
C MET A 54 9.45 20.08 -4.03
N ASP A 55 9.46 21.09 -4.88
CA ASP A 55 9.75 20.99 -6.30
C ASP A 55 10.50 22.26 -6.73
N VAL A 56 11.04 22.26 -7.94
CA VAL A 56 11.63 23.42 -8.58
C VAL A 56 10.95 23.60 -9.93
N GLU A 57 10.61 24.84 -10.24
CA GLU A 57 10.02 25.19 -11.52
C GLU A 57 10.95 26.12 -12.29
N THR A 58 10.94 25.99 -13.61
CA THR A 58 11.68 26.84 -14.55
C THR A 58 10.75 27.52 -15.54
N ASN A 59 11.27 28.49 -16.28
CA ASN A 59 10.51 29.16 -17.33
C ASN A 59 10.15 28.19 -18.46
N GLY A 60 8.86 27.93 -18.64
CA GLY A 60 8.30 27.23 -19.79
C GLY A 60 7.50 28.14 -20.71
N PRO A 61 7.01 27.61 -21.86
CA PRO A 61 6.30 28.39 -22.86
C PRO A 61 5.04 29.12 -22.36
N ASN A 62 4.41 28.60 -21.29
CA ASN A 62 3.16 29.10 -20.73
C ASN A 62 3.27 29.46 -19.24
N GLY A 63 4.48 29.80 -18.77
CA GLY A 63 4.75 30.13 -17.37
C GLY A 63 5.66 29.10 -16.70
N TRP A 64 5.59 29.03 -15.37
CA TRP A 64 6.43 28.13 -14.57
C TRP A 64 6.06 26.66 -14.81
N VAL A 65 7.06 25.82 -15.04
CA VAL A 65 6.91 24.38 -15.26
C VAL A 65 7.86 23.62 -14.34
N SER A 66 7.30 22.64 -13.63
CA SER A 66 8.06 21.68 -12.81
C SER A 66 9.21 21.06 -13.60
N ILE A 67 10.38 20.94 -12.98
CA ILE A 67 11.50 20.17 -13.55
C ILE A 67 11.30 18.66 -13.37
N GLY A 68 10.30 18.25 -12.59
CA GLY A 68 9.93 16.86 -12.35
C GLY A 68 10.74 16.19 -11.25
N GLY A 69 10.12 15.21 -10.59
CA GLY A 69 10.73 14.48 -9.47
C GLY A 69 12.03 13.76 -9.85
N GLU A 70 12.20 13.34 -11.11
CA GLU A 70 13.45 12.71 -11.56
C GLU A 70 14.64 13.70 -11.52
N ALA A 71 14.42 14.97 -11.86
CA ALA A 71 15.46 15.99 -11.74
C ALA A 71 15.71 16.42 -10.28
N ILE A 72 14.72 16.28 -9.40
CA ILE A 72 14.84 16.59 -7.97
C ILE A 72 15.52 15.46 -7.18
N CYS A 73 15.04 14.23 -7.35
CA CYS A 73 15.38 13.06 -6.54
C CYS A 73 16.21 12.01 -7.28
N GLY A 74 16.11 11.97 -8.62
CA GLY A 74 16.78 11.06 -9.56
C GLY A 74 17.39 9.80 -8.96
N THR A 75 18.67 9.88 -8.60
CA THR A 75 19.45 8.77 -8.05
C THR A 75 19.35 8.71 -6.52
N TYR A 76 19.35 7.49 -5.97
CA TYR A 76 19.39 7.29 -4.53
C TYR A 76 20.56 8.03 -3.88
N GLY A 77 20.27 8.80 -2.82
CA GLY A 77 21.25 9.63 -2.12
C GLY A 77 21.38 11.08 -2.64
N ALA A 78 20.75 11.42 -3.77
CA ALA A 78 20.77 12.79 -4.31
C ALA A 78 19.54 13.62 -3.94
N ALA A 79 18.50 12.99 -3.38
CA ALA A 79 17.27 13.67 -3.01
C ALA A 79 17.51 14.77 -1.96
N PRO A 80 16.70 15.85 -1.97
CA PRO A 80 16.80 16.91 -0.97
C PRO A 80 16.72 16.38 0.46
N THR A 81 17.47 16.99 1.36
CA THR A 81 17.60 16.61 2.78
C THR A 81 17.25 17.77 3.71
N GLY A 82 17.16 17.51 5.01
CA GLY A 82 16.73 18.50 6.01
C GLY A 82 15.23 18.37 6.32
N ASP A 83 14.53 19.49 6.32
CA ASP A 83 13.12 19.59 6.69
C ASP A 83 12.19 19.39 5.50
N VAL A 84 12.31 18.24 4.84
CA VAL A 84 11.56 17.90 3.63
C VAL A 84 11.28 16.40 3.55
N TRP A 85 10.25 16.04 2.80
CA TRP A 85 9.71 14.69 2.64
C TRP A 85 9.21 14.07 3.94
N LYS A 86 9.01 14.84 5.00
CA LYS A 86 8.65 14.30 6.32
C LYS A 86 7.58 15.16 6.97
N LYS A 87 6.98 14.62 8.02
CA LYS A 87 6.09 15.38 8.90
C LYS A 87 6.93 16.39 9.66
N ILE A 88 6.50 17.65 9.63
CA ILE A 88 7.07 18.76 10.38
C ILE A 88 6.00 19.19 11.37
N THR A 89 6.36 19.21 12.65
CA THR A 89 5.52 19.80 13.70
C THR A 89 5.59 21.31 13.57
N GLU A 90 4.46 21.99 13.63
CA GLU A 90 4.46 23.45 13.69
C GLU A 90 5.02 23.91 15.05
N ASP A 91 6.17 24.59 15.03
CA ASP A 91 6.77 25.21 16.22
C ASP A 91 7.21 26.67 16.00
N GLY A 92 6.88 27.24 14.83
CA GLY A 92 7.25 28.61 14.46
C GLY A 92 8.74 28.82 14.16
N ALA A 93 9.52 27.74 13.97
CA ALA A 93 10.93 27.82 13.60
C ALA A 93 11.15 28.15 12.11
N ASP A 94 12.38 28.57 11.78
CA ASP A 94 12.87 28.60 10.41
C ASP A 94 13.40 27.21 10.04
N TYR A 95 12.76 26.58 9.05
CA TYR A 95 13.13 25.26 8.54
C TYR A 95 14.04 25.38 7.33
N THR A 96 14.89 24.37 7.13
CA THR A 96 15.89 24.40 6.05
C THR A 96 15.88 23.11 5.23
N ILE A 97 15.94 23.28 3.90
CA ILE A 97 16.11 22.19 2.94
C ILE A 97 17.42 22.39 2.19
N THR A 98 18.19 21.32 2.06
CA THR A 98 19.44 21.30 1.29
C THR A 98 19.28 20.39 0.07
N TRP A 99 19.64 20.89 -1.10
CA TRP A 99 19.58 20.15 -2.37
C TRP A 99 20.85 20.33 -3.20
N HIS A 100 21.28 19.26 -3.85
CA HIS A 100 22.46 19.25 -4.72
C HIS A 100 22.02 19.01 -6.18
N PRO A 101 21.58 20.06 -6.90
CA PRO A 101 21.12 19.94 -8.29
C PRO A 101 22.20 19.40 -9.22
N ASP A 102 23.48 19.51 -8.88
CA ASP A 102 24.57 18.97 -9.68
C ASP A 102 24.53 17.44 -9.80
N LEU A 103 23.89 16.73 -8.87
CA LEU A 103 23.79 15.27 -8.87
C LEU A 103 22.71 14.71 -9.80
N THR A 104 21.62 15.46 -10.02
CA THR A 104 20.43 15.01 -10.76
C THR A 104 20.01 15.97 -11.89
N TRP A 105 20.58 17.17 -11.92
CA TRP A 105 20.24 18.28 -12.81
C TRP A 105 21.49 19.12 -13.16
N ALA A 106 22.58 18.42 -13.51
CA ALA A 106 23.96 18.94 -13.57
C ALA A 106 24.14 20.23 -14.39
N ASP A 107 23.51 20.31 -15.56
CA ASP A 107 23.74 21.37 -16.55
C ASP A 107 23.00 22.68 -16.25
N HIS A 108 22.24 22.76 -15.14
CA HIS A 108 21.35 23.88 -14.87
C HIS A 108 21.70 24.66 -13.60
N LYS A 109 21.84 25.98 -13.70
CA LYS A 109 22.06 26.86 -12.54
C LYS A 109 20.78 27.54 -12.07
N ILE A 110 20.69 27.75 -10.76
CA ILE A 110 19.65 28.63 -10.20
C ILE A 110 20.14 30.05 -10.45
N THR A 111 19.62 30.68 -11.52
CA THR A 111 19.87 32.08 -11.81
C THR A 111 18.71 32.92 -11.31
N ASP A 112 18.98 34.17 -10.92
CA ASP A 112 17.94 35.15 -10.60
C ASP A 112 16.96 35.25 -11.79
N ASN A 113 15.71 34.83 -11.59
CA ASN A 113 14.62 34.74 -12.58
C ASN A 113 14.59 33.51 -13.52
N GLY A 114 15.50 32.55 -13.38
CA GLY A 114 15.51 31.32 -14.19
C GLY A 114 14.77 30.14 -13.57
N ALA A 115 14.69 30.12 -12.24
CA ALA A 115 14.09 29.06 -11.45
C ALA A 115 13.42 29.62 -10.19
N ARG A 116 12.39 28.93 -9.70
CA ARG A 116 11.82 29.16 -8.37
C ARG A 116 11.61 27.83 -7.65
N VAL A 117 11.74 27.85 -6.33
CA VAL A 117 11.36 26.71 -5.50
C VAL A 117 9.87 26.76 -5.18
N VAL A 118 9.23 25.60 -5.20
CA VAL A 118 7.88 25.39 -4.71
C VAL A 118 7.98 24.49 -3.49
N VAL A 119 7.64 25.02 -2.32
CA VAL A 119 7.50 24.20 -1.11
C VAL A 119 6.02 24.00 -0.86
N THR A 120 5.60 22.76 -0.61
CA THR A 120 4.21 22.39 -0.38
C THR A 120 4.06 21.81 1.01
N ALA A 121 3.10 22.35 1.78
CA ALA A 121 2.68 21.79 3.06
C ALA A 121 1.37 21.02 2.87
N TRP A 122 1.42 19.71 3.08
CA TRP A 122 0.28 18.80 2.96
C TRP A 122 -0.37 18.62 4.32
N ALA A 123 -1.68 18.84 4.40
CA ALA A 123 -2.45 18.50 5.59
C ALA A 123 -2.32 17.00 5.90
N LEU A 124 -2.31 16.65 7.19
CA LEU A 124 -2.01 15.28 7.62
C LEU A 124 -3.10 14.26 7.24
N ASP A 125 -4.34 14.71 6.99
CA ASP A 125 -5.41 13.86 6.48
C ASP A 125 -5.40 13.70 4.95
N ASN A 126 -4.47 14.38 4.26
CA ASN A 126 -4.23 14.30 2.83
C ASN A 126 -2.72 14.37 2.52
N THR A 127 -1.94 13.46 3.11
CA THR A 127 -0.49 13.35 2.86
C THR A 127 -0.18 12.95 1.40
N PRO A 128 1.09 13.04 0.94
CA PRO A 128 1.48 12.67 -0.43
C PRO A 128 1.12 11.24 -0.88
N ASP A 129 1.36 10.91 -2.15
CA ASP A 129 0.89 9.67 -2.74
C ASP A 129 1.70 8.42 -2.38
N TYR A 130 2.97 8.60 -2.03
CA TYR A 130 3.88 7.54 -1.61
C TYR A 130 4.45 7.83 -0.23
N MET A 131 4.66 6.77 0.55
CA MET A 131 5.31 6.82 1.85
C MET A 131 6.33 5.68 1.95
N ALA A 132 7.56 6.00 2.32
CA ALA A 132 8.61 5.04 2.62
C ALA A 132 8.89 5.00 4.12
N ILE A 133 9.06 3.79 4.67
CA ILE A 133 9.43 3.56 6.07
C ILE A 133 10.73 2.78 6.09
N ASN A 134 11.80 3.40 6.57
CA ASN A 134 13.10 2.76 6.74
C ASN A 134 13.08 1.86 7.99
N LEU A 135 13.13 0.54 7.80
CA LEU A 135 13.05 -0.46 8.86
C LEU A 135 14.34 -0.56 9.69
N VAL A 136 15.46 -0.01 9.21
CA VAL A 136 16.75 -0.04 9.92
C VAL A 136 17.07 1.27 10.63
N GLN A 137 16.18 2.26 10.55
CA GLN A 137 16.30 3.55 11.20
C GLN A 137 15.13 3.76 12.19
N SER A 138 15.39 4.48 13.27
CA SER A 138 14.38 4.82 14.28
C SER A 138 13.99 6.30 14.22
N GLY A 139 12.80 6.62 14.73
CA GLY A 139 12.32 7.99 14.90
C GLY A 139 11.72 8.61 13.63
N ASP A 140 11.38 9.89 13.71
CA ASP A 140 10.65 10.61 12.65
C ASP A 140 11.42 10.68 11.32
N ASP A 141 12.75 10.54 11.38
CA ASP A 141 13.59 10.49 10.19
C ASP A 141 13.51 9.17 9.40
N ALA A 142 12.90 8.13 9.97
CA ALA A 142 12.71 6.86 9.29
C ALA A 142 11.56 6.92 8.26
N ILE A 143 10.65 7.90 8.36
CA ILE A 143 9.47 8.00 7.51
C ILE A 143 9.66 9.13 6.50
N ARG A 144 9.41 8.83 5.23
CA ARG A 144 9.50 9.77 4.12
C ARG A 144 8.24 9.71 3.26
N TYR A 145 7.83 10.83 2.69
CA TYR A 145 6.63 11.00 1.88
C TYR A 145 6.98 11.66 0.54
N TYR A 146 6.37 11.19 -0.55
CA TYR A 146 6.68 11.65 -1.90
C TYR A 146 5.39 11.93 -2.70
N PRO A 147 5.29 13.09 -3.40
CA PRO A 147 4.12 13.48 -4.18
C PRO A 147 3.74 12.53 -5.32
N GLY A 148 4.71 11.77 -5.84
CA GLY A 148 4.56 10.87 -6.97
C GLY A 148 5.69 9.85 -7.03
N ALA A 149 5.57 8.86 -7.92
CA ALA A 149 6.56 7.80 -8.08
C ALA A 149 7.92 8.32 -8.57
N GLU A 150 7.90 9.38 -9.37
CA GLU A 150 9.06 10.11 -9.89
C GLU A 150 9.84 10.84 -8.79
N TYR A 151 9.22 11.11 -7.64
CA TYR A 151 9.88 11.72 -6.48
C TYR A 151 10.49 10.68 -5.53
N VAL A 152 10.24 9.39 -5.75
CA VAL A 152 10.81 8.31 -4.94
C VAL A 152 12.31 8.14 -5.29
N PRO A 153 13.26 8.38 -4.37
CA PRO A 153 14.69 8.39 -4.69
C PRO A 153 15.22 7.06 -5.25
N GLY A 154 15.80 7.11 -6.46
CA GLY A 154 16.25 5.93 -7.21
C GLY A 154 15.11 5.11 -7.84
N GLY A 155 13.89 5.64 -7.82
CA GLY A 155 12.69 5.02 -8.40
C GLY A 155 12.15 3.83 -7.61
N VAL A 156 10.89 3.47 -7.90
CA VAL A 156 10.16 2.38 -7.23
C VAL A 156 10.86 1.01 -7.38
N LEU A 157 11.40 0.72 -8.56
CA LEU A 157 12.11 -0.54 -8.86
C LEU A 157 13.64 -0.39 -8.91
N GLY A 158 14.17 0.80 -9.16
CA GLY A 158 15.62 1.00 -9.30
C GLY A 158 16.37 0.90 -7.97
N ASN A 159 15.74 1.39 -6.89
CA ASN A 159 16.29 1.31 -5.55
C ASN A 159 15.84 0.03 -4.83
N LYS A 160 16.78 -0.87 -4.58
CA LYS A 160 16.52 -2.15 -3.90
C LYS A 160 16.07 -1.97 -2.45
N ALA A 161 16.37 -0.83 -1.81
CA ALA A 161 15.99 -0.55 -0.43
C ALA A 161 14.48 -0.74 -0.18
N TYR A 162 13.62 -0.37 -1.13
CA TYR A 162 12.16 -0.49 -1.04
C TYR A 162 11.63 -1.93 -1.04
N ARG A 163 12.52 -2.92 -1.23
CA ARG A 163 12.25 -4.36 -1.14
C ARG A 163 13.24 -5.07 -0.23
N THR A 164 14.02 -4.34 0.58
CA THR A 164 14.98 -4.94 1.50
C THR A 164 14.98 -4.29 2.88
N THR A 165 15.26 -3.00 2.96
CA THR A 165 15.44 -2.27 4.24
C THR A 165 14.33 -1.27 4.51
N SER A 166 13.45 -1.02 3.56
CA SER A 166 12.36 -0.06 3.68
C SER A 166 11.07 -0.62 3.14
N LEU A 167 9.94 -0.31 3.77
CA LEU A 167 8.61 -0.51 3.20
C LEU A 167 8.29 0.67 2.29
N LEU A 168 7.81 0.43 1.07
CA LEU A 168 7.22 1.48 0.22
C LEU A 168 5.71 1.25 0.14
N MET A 169 4.96 2.32 0.40
CA MET A 169 3.51 2.29 0.54
C MET A 169 2.88 3.31 -0.41
N ARG A 170 1.73 2.97 -0.99
CA ARG A 170 0.91 3.82 -1.86
C ARG A 170 -0.35 4.24 -1.13
N LYS A 171 -0.64 5.55 -1.12
CA LYS A 171 -1.90 6.10 -0.62
C LYS A 171 -3.06 5.70 -1.53
N ILE A 172 -4.11 5.13 -0.96
CA ILE A 172 -5.35 4.74 -1.64
C ILE A 172 -6.47 5.66 -1.15
N MET A 173 -7.00 6.44 -2.08
CA MET A 173 -8.19 7.26 -1.85
C MET A 173 -9.42 6.36 -1.95
N ALA A 174 -10.06 6.12 -0.81
CA ALA A 174 -11.22 5.23 -0.71
C ALA A 174 -12.33 5.82 0.16
N LYS A 175 -12.05 6.80 1.02
CA LYS A 175 -13.07 7.40 1.89
C LYS A 175 -14.22 7.98 1.05
N GLY A 176 -15.44 7.51 1.32
CA GLY A 176 -16.66 7.95 0.63
C GLY A 176 -16.91 7.27 -0.72
N VAL A 177 -16.11 6.28 -1.10
CA VAL A 177 -16.32 5.50 -2.32
C VAL A 177 -17.23 4.30 -2.04
N THR A 178 -18.24 4.10 -2.88
CA THR A 178 -18.99 2.84 -2.95
C THR A 178 -18.53 2.08 -4.20
N TYR A 179 -18.16 0.80 -4.06
CA TYR A 179 -17.77 -0.02 -5.21
C TYR A 179 -18.41 -1.42 -5.17
N THR A 180 -18.58 -2.01 -6.35
CA THR A 180 -19.06 -3.38 -6.52
C THR A 180 -17.91 -4.38 -6.39
N MET A 181 -17.88 -5.11 -5.30
CA MET A 181 -16.95 -6.21 -5.01
C MET A 181 -17.50 -7.54 -5.53
N GLY A 182 -16.63 -8.45 -6.00
CA GLY A 182 -17.02 -9.74 -6.60
C GLY A 182 -16.90 -9.78 -8.12
N ALA A 183 -17.36 -10.86 -8.75
CA ALA A 183 -17.17 -11.12 -10.17
C ALA A 183 -18.49 -11.37 -10.90
N SER A 184 -18.49 -11.12 -12.20
CA SER A 184 -19.62 -11.47 -13.06
C SER A 184 -19.76 -12.98 -13.19
N ALA A 185 -20.99 -13.49 -13.24
CA ALA A 185 -21.25 -14.90 -13.52
C ALA A 185 -20.72 -15.37 -14.89
N THR A 186 -20.43 -14.42 -15.79
CA THR A 186 -19.82 -14.68 -17.11
C THR A 186 -18.29 -14.63 -17.10
N GLU A 187 -17.67 -14.26 -15.97
CA GLU A 187 -16.22 -14.20 -15.85
C GLU A 187 -15.62 -15.61 -15.81
N ILE A 188 -14.56 -15.84 -16.58
CA ILE A 188 -13.87 -17.12 -16.62
C ILE A 188 -13.26 -17.42 -15.25
N GLY A 189 -13.61 -18.56 -14.66
CA GLY A 189 -13.15 -18.96 -13.33
C GLY A 189 -14.02 -18.46 -12.17
N TYR A 190 -15.15 -17.80 -12.46
CA TYR A 190 -16.13 -17.37 -11.48
C TYR A 190 -16.61 -18.50 -10.56
N ASN A 191 -16.78 -18.18 -9.28
CA ASN A 191 -17.38 -19.07 -8.28
C ASN A 191 -18.51 -18.37 -7.52
N GLY A 192 -19.75 -18.61 -7.94
CA GLY A 192 -20.93 -17.96 -7.34
C GLY A 192 -21.20 -18.28 -5.87
N ALA A 193 -20.59 -19.34 -5.31
CA ALA A 193 -20.67 -19.57 -3.87
C ALA A 193 -19.82 -18.57 -3.05
N LYS A 194 -18.90 -17.84 -3.69
CA LYS A 194 -17.89 -17.01 -3.01
C LYS A 194 -17.77 -15.59 -3.56
N GLU A 195 -18.12 -15.39 -4.82
CA GLU A 195 -17.71 -14.23 -5.63
C GLU A 195 -18.90 -13.44 -6.17
N ASP A 196 -20.11 -13.66 -5.65
CA ASP A 196 -21.28 -12.83 -5.98
C ASP A 196 -21.02 -11.35 -5.73
N PHE A 197 -21.57 -10.53 -6.63
CA PHE A 197 -21.50 -9.09 -6.51
C PHE A 197 -22.14 -8.58 -5.21
N ARG A 198 -21.46 -7.63 -4.59
CA ARG A 198 -21.93 -6.89 -3.42
C ARG A 198 -21.38 -5.48 -3.43
N GLU A 199 -22.19 -4.54 -2.96
CA GLU A 199 -21.77 -3.15 -2.76
C GLU A 199 -20.96 -3.03 -1.48
N VAL A 200 -19.89 -2.23 -1.52
CA VAL A 200 -19.04 -1.94 -0.36
C VAL A 200 -18.82 -0.44 -0.25
N ASP A 201 -19.18 0.12 0.91
CA ASP A 201 -18.92 1.52 1.24
C ASP A 201 -17.58 1.64 1.97
N MET A 202 -16.60 2.28 1.35
CA MET A 202 -15.27 2.50 1.88
C MET A 202 -15.24 3.76 2.76
N THR A 203 -14.80 3.63 4.02
CA THR A 203 -14.94 4.69 5.03
C THR A 203 -13.65 5.45 5.33
N ASN A 204 -12.49 4.91 4.94
CA ASN A 204 -11.18 5.48 5.23
C ASN A 204 -10.25 5.40 4.03
N ASN A 205 -9.44 6.44 3.85
CA ASN A 205 -8.22 6.36 3.06
C ASN A 205 -7.18 5.54 3.83
N PHE A 206 -6.25 4.91 3.13
CA PHE A 206 -5.19 4.12 3.75
C PHE A 206 -3.97 4.06 2.84
N TYR A 207 -2.80 3.85 3.42
CA TYR A 207 -1.64 3.40 2.65
C TYR A 207 -1.67 1.87 2.52
N ILE A 208 -1.24 1.33 1.39
CA ILE A 208 -1.02 -0.11 1.18
C ILE A 208 0.38 -0.36 0.62
N GLY A 209 1.01 -1.47 0.99
CA GLY A 209 2.32 -1.87 0.47
C GLY A 209 2.30 -1.97 -1.05
N VAL A 210 3.27 -1.30 -1.69
CA VAL A 210 3.50 -1.35 -3.14
C VAL A 210 3.82 -2.78 -3.58
N PHE A 211 4.54 -3.52 -2.71
CA PHE A 211 4.91 -4.92 -2.88
C PHE A 211 4.34 -5.77 -1.74
N GLU A 212 4.35 -7.09 -1.91
CA GLU A 212 4.30 -8.04 -0.79
C GLU A 212 5.49 -7.78 0.16
N VAL A 213 5.33 -8.10 1.45
CA VAL A 213 6.44 -8.04 2.40
C VAL A 213 7.49 -9.07 1.97
N THR A 214 8.74 -8.62 1.85
CA THR A 214 9.85 -9.45 1.37
C THR A 214 10.54 -10.20 2.50
N GLN A 215 11.33 -11.23 2.17
CA GLN A 215 12.12 -11.96 3.15
C GLN A 215 13.14 -11.06 3.87
N ALA A 216 13.74 -10.08 3.17
CA ALA A 216 14.65 -9.13 3.79
C ALA A 216 13.92 -8.18 4.75
N GLN A 217 12.76 -7.62 4.36
CA GLN A 217 11.96 -6.75 5.24
C GLN A 217 11.43 -7.52 6.45
N TRP A 218 11.01 -8.78 6.26
CA TRP A 218 10.63 -9.66 7.35
C TRP A 218 11.75 -9.73 8.40
N SER A 219 12.97 -9.90 7.90
CA SER A 219 14.16 -10.08 8.73
C SER A 219 14.57 -8.85 9.53
N GLN A 220 14.24 -7.65 9.04
CA GLN A 220 14.53 -6.41 9.78
C GLN A 220 13.71 -6.27 11.06
N VAL A 221 12.50 -6.86 11.11
CA VAL A 221 11.57 -6.69 12.24
C VAL A 221 11.58 -7.87 13.20
N ASN A 222 11.68 -9.11 12.70
CA ASN A 222 11.54 -10.32 13.52
C ASN A 222 12.74 -11.30 13.41
N GLY A 223 13.85 -10.87 12.80
CA GLY A 223 15.04 -11.71 12.62
C GLY A 223 14.92 -12.76 11.49
N SER A 224 15.84 -13.74 11.47
CA SER A 224 16.15 -14.57 10.28
C SER A 224 14.92 -15.18 9.57
N PRO A 225 14.85 -15.17 8.22
CA PRO A 225 13.73 -15.71 7.45
C PRO A 225 13.88 -17.23 7.23
N ASN A 226 14.40 -17.96 8.23
CA ASN A 226 14.82 -19.37 8.12
C ASN A 226 13.69 -20.35 7.78
N GLU A 227 12.45 -19.87 7.67
CA GLU A 227 11.28 -20.69 7.40
C GLU A 227 10.84 -20.65 5.93
N CYS A 228 11.32 -19.68 5.14
CA CYS A 228 10.99 -19.55 3.72
C CYS A 228 11.53 -20.73 2.90
N SER A 229 10.71 -21.24 1.98
CA SER A 229 11.06 -22.33 1.07
C SER A 229 11.95 -21.89 -0.09
N PHE A 230 11.80 -20.63 -0.54
CA PHE A 230 12.52 -20.10 -1.71
C PHE A 230 13.73 -19.27 -1.29
N THR A 231 14.91 -19.91 -1.33
CA THR A 231 16.15 -19.34 -0.76
C THR A 231 17.18 -18.91 -1.80
N THR A 232 16.91 -19.04 -3.10
CA THR A 232 17.79 -18.51 -4.14
C THR A 232 17.46 -17.04 -4.40
N ASP A 233 18.44 -16.13 -4.32
CA ASP A 233 18.24 -14.67 -4.38
C ASP A 233 17.08 -14.16 -3.50
N PRO A 234 17.09 -14.49 -2.18
CA PRO A 234 15.89 -14.46 -1.33
C PRO A 234 15.44 -13.05 -0.95
N LEU A 235 16.34 -12.08 -0.93
CA LEU A 235 16.14 -10.81 -0.22
C LEU A 235 14.88 -10.07 -0.67
N MET A 236 14.65 -9.98 -1.98
CA MET A 236 13.52 -9.25 -2.56
C MET A 236 12.37 -10.17 -2.98
N ARG A 237 12.41 -11.46 -2.62
CA ARG A 237 11.27 -12.37 -2.80
C ARG A 237 10.24 -12.14 -1.69
N PRO A 238 8.96 -12.42 -1.92
CA PRO A 238 7.96 -12.35 -0.87
C PRO A 238 8.33 -13.32 0.25
N VAL A 239 8.05 -12.92 1.49
CA VAL A 239 8.09 -13.83 2.63
C VAL A 239 6.95 -14.83 2.51
N GLU A 240 7.27 -16.11 2.63
CA GLU A 240 6.32 -17.21 2.58
C GLU A 240 6.69 -18.31 3.59
N SER A 241 5.87 -19.35 3.69
CA SER A 241 6.04 -20.42 4.69
C SER A 241 6.00 -19.91 6.14
N ILE A 242 5.28 -18.81 6.36
CA ILE A 242 4.99 -18.22 7.66
C ILE A 242 3.53 -18.50 8.07
N THR A 243 3.26 -18.51 9.36
CA THR A 243 1.90 -18.66 9.89
C THR A 243 1.24 -17.30 10.08
N TYR A 244 -0.09 -17.25 10.04
CA TYR A 244 -0.84 -16.04 10.43
C TYR A 244 -0.48 -15.59 11.85
N SER A 245 -0.27 -16.55 12.76
CA SER A 245 0.15 -16.28 14.14
C SER A 245 1.52 -15.62 14.24
N ALA A 246 2.46 -15.92 13.33
CA ALA A 246 3.75 -15.24 13.29
C ALA A 246 3.59 -13.79 12.83
N ILE A 247 2.64 -13.51 11.93
CA ILE A 247 2.33 -12.16 11.44
C ILE A 247 1.66 -11.33 12.54
N ARG A 248 0.61 -11.86 13.19
CA ARG A 248 -0.29 -11.11 14.09
C ARG A 248 -0.02 -11.32 15.59
N GLY A 249 0.77 -12.33 15.95
CA GLY A 249 1.21 -12.62 17.32
C GLY A 249 0.22 -13.42 18.18
N ASN A 250 -0.98 -13.74 17.66
CA ASN A 250 -1.94 -14.59 18.34
C ASN A 250 -2.82 -15.36 17.34
N ASN A 251 -3.51 -16.38 17.84
CA ASN A 251 -4.55 -17.13 17.12
C ASN A 251 -5.97 -16.63 17.42
N ASN A 252 -6.09 -15.58 18.25
CA ASN A 252 -7.35 -15.20 18.89
C ASN A 252 -7.97 -13.95 18.27
N PHE A 253 -9.28 -13.81 18.46
CA PHE A 253 -10.16 -12.79 17.87
C PHE A 253 -9.89 -11.35 18.31
N LEU A 254 -9.07 -11.12 19.34
CA LEU A 254 -9.02 -9.83 20.01
C LEU A 254 -8.01 -8.89 19.39
N TYR A 255 -8.53 -7.75 18.94
CA TYR A 255 -7.85 -6.48 19.00
C TYR A 255 -7.68 -6.12 20.49
N PRO A 256 -6.46 -5.77 20.97
CA PRO A 256 -5.32 -5.29 20.20
C PRO A 256 -4.33 -6.39 19.76
N LEU A 257 -3.53 -6.03 18.74
CA LEU A 257 -2.36 -6.78 18.26
C LEU A 257 -1.51 -7.35 19.41
N ALA A 258 -1.11 -8.62 19.30
CA ALA A 258 -0.20 -9.19 20.27
C ALA A 258 1.25 -8.71 19.97
N PRO A 259 1.98 -8.14 20.96
CA PRO A 259 3.33 -7.61 20.74
C PRO A 259 4.34 -8.62 20.19
N GLY A 260 4.09 -9.93 20.35
CA GLY A 260 4.96 -10.99 19.85
C GLY A 260 4.82 -11.33 18.37
N GLY A 261 3.89 -10.71 17.64
CA GLY A 261 3.75 -10.88 16.20
C GLY A 261 4.57 -9.86 15.42
N TRP A 262 4.92 -10.18 14.18
CA TRP A 262 5.68 -9.30 13.28
C TRP A 262 5.07 -7.89 13.17
N ILE A 263 3.74 -7.76 12.98
CA ILE A 263 3.05 -6.46 12.91
C ILE A 263 3.04 -5.75 14.27
N GLY A 264 2.98 -6.50 15.38
CA GLY A 264 3.07 -5.96 16.74
C GLY A 264 4.45 -5.35 17.02
N LEU A 265 5.51 -6.04 16.62
CA LEU A 265 6.88 -5.53 16.67
C LEU A 265 7.04 -4.28 15.80
N LEU A 266 6.55 -4.30 14.55
CA LEU A 266 6.61 -3.15 13.65
C LEU A 266 5.91 -1.91 14.25
N ASN A 267 4.69 -2.06 14.78
CA ASN A 267 3.98 -0.96 15.42
C ASN A 267 4.65 -0.47 16.72
N SER A 268 5.42 -1.33 17.40
CA SER A 268 6.21 -0.94 18.57
C SER A 268 7.43 -0.10 18.15
N SER A 269 8.05 -0.41 17.01
CA SER A 269 9.14 0.37 16.42
C SER A 269 8.69 1.70 15.83
N PHE A 270 7.43 1.78 15.37
CA PHE A 270 6.85 2.98 14.75
C PHE A 270 5.50 3.35 15.40
N PRO A 271 5.51 3.89 16.64
CA PRO A 271 4.29 4.23 17.35
C PRO A 271 3.39 5.19 16.54
N GLY A 272 2.09 4.92 16.54
CA GLY A 272 1.09 5.75 15.86
C GLY A 272 0.87 5.43 14.38
N MET A 273 1.73 4.62 13.74
CA MET A 273 1.59 4.27 12.32
C MET A 273 0.44 3.32 12.02
N ASP A 274 -0.03 2.54 13.00
CA ASP A 274 -1.20 1.65 12.87
C ASP A 274 -1.11 0.76 11.60
N PHE A 275 -0.04 -0.04 11.53
CA PHE A 275 0.14 -1.06 10.51
C PHE A 275 -0.77 -2.25 10.76
N ASP A 276 -1.33 -2.81 9.69
CA ASP A 276 -2.14 -4.03 9.73
C ASP A 276 -2.13 -4.76 8.37
N LEU A 277 -2.77 -5.93 8.29
CA LEU A 277 -3.20 -6.56 7.06
C LEU A 277 -4.41 -5.80 6.47
N PRO A 278 -4.52 -5.70 5.13
CA PRO A 278 -5.76 -5.22 4.52
C PRO A 278 -6.92 -6.15 4.90
N ASN A 279 -8.11 -5.58 5.07
CA ASN A 279 -9.32 -6.38 4.93
C ASN A 279 -9.53 -6.76 3.46
N GLU A 280 -10.44 -7.67 3.18
CA GLU A 280 -10.67 -8.19 1.85
C GLU A 280 -11.18 -7.09 0.89
N THR A 281 -11.98 -6.17 1.40
CA THR A 281 -12.55 -5.09 0.61
C THR A 281 -11.50 -4.05 0.21
N GLN A 282 -10.57 -3.71 1.09
CA GLN A 282 -9.42 -2.84 0.84
C GLN A 282 -8.48 -3.50 -0.16
N TRP A 283 -8.21 -4.79 0.00
CA TRP A 283 -7.34 -5.53 -0.92
C TRP A 283 -7.94 -5.55 -2.34
N GLU A 284 -9.22 -5.88 -2.47
CA GLU A 284 -9.87 -5.96 -3.79
C GLU A 284 -10.00 -4.59 -4.46
N TRP A 285 -10.34 -3.54 -3.69
CA TRP A 285 -10.36 -2.16 -4.18
C TRP A 285 -8.98 -1.74 -4.70
N ALA A 286 -7.93 -2.00 -3.93
CA ALA A 286 -6.55 -1.73 -4.30
C ALA A 286 -6.12 -2.52 -5.55
N CYS A 287 -6.48 -3.81 -5.64
CA CYS A 287 -6.20 -4.68 -6.78
C CYS A 287 -6.82 -4.12 -8.08
N ARG A 288 -8.09 -3.71 -8.01
CA ARG A 288 -8.88 -3.18 -9.13
C ARG A 288 -8.39 -1.83 -9.65
N ALA A 289 -7.71 -1.04 -8.82
CA ALA A 289 -7.19 0.28 -9.16
C ALA A 289 -8.20 1.19 -9.88
N GLY A 290 -9.43 1.25 -9.35
CA GLY A 290 -10.52 2.06 -9.91
C GLY A 290 -11.29 1.39 -11.06
N ASN A 291 -10.98 0.14 -11.42
CA ASN A 291 -11.77 -0.59 -12.41
C ASN A 291 -12.99 -1.30 -11.76
N PRO A 292 -14.23 -0.89 -12.07
CA PRO A 292 -15.43 -1.42 -11.42
C PRO A 292 -15.77 -2.86 -11.84
N LEU A 293 -15.28 -3.31 -13.00
CA LEU A 293 -15.69 -4.58 -13.60
C LEU A 293 -14.86 -5.78 -13.11
N GLY A 294 -13.79 -5.56 -12.35
CA GLY A 294 -13.14 -6.65 -11.60
C GLY A 294 -12.27 -7.58 -12.40
N TYR A 295 -11.66 -7.06 -13.45
CA TYR A 295 -10.88 -7.88 -14.35
C TYR A 295 -9.46 -8.18 -13.83
N TRP A 296 -8.74 -8.93 -14.66
CA TRP A 296 -7.34 -9.25 -14.55
C TRP A 296 -6.49 -8.11 -15.16
N GLY A 297 -5.27 -7.86 -14.67
CA GLY A 297 -4.29 -6.97 -15.31
C GLY A 297 -4.85 -5.65 -15.87
N ASN A 298 -5.08 -4.66 -15.01
CA ASN A 298 -5.54 -3.31 -15.40
C ASN A 298 -6.86 -3.25 -16.17
N GLY A 299 -7.77 -4.19 -15.92
CA GLY A 299 -9.10 -4.14 -16.52
C GLY A 299 -9.33 -5.06 -17.70
N LEU A 300 -8.39 -5.96 -18.00
CA LEU A 300 -8.47 -6.89 -19.11
C LEU A 300 -9.11 -8.20 -18.65
N PRO A 301 -10.21 -8.68 -19.25
CA PRO A 301 -10.76 -9.98 -18.90
C PRO A 301 -9.70 -11.06 -19.12
N ILE A 302 -9.69 -12.11 -18.29
CA ILE A 302 -8.88 -13.29 -18.59
C ILE A 302 -9.33 -13.83 -19.95
N THR A 303 -8.42 -13.88 -20.92
CA THR A 303 -8.69 -14.49 -22.22
C THR A 303 -8.23 -15.94 -22.23
N ILE A 304 -9.08 -16.84 -22.70
CA ILE A 304 -8.75 -18.22 -23.04
C ILE A 304 -7.90 -18.17 -24.32
N LYS A 305 -6.58 -18.15 -24.21
CA LYS A 305 -5.64 -18.24 -25.34
C LYS A 305 -4.39 -19.04 -24.92
N ASP A 306 -3.92 -19.96 -25.77
CA ASP A 306 -2.80 -20.88 -25.48
C ASP A 306 -1.52 -20.21 -24.94
N SER A 307 -1.39 -18.90 -25.17
CA SER A 307 -0.45 -17.99 -24.53
C SER A 307 -1.21 -16.82 -23.91
N CYS A 308 -0.98 -16.52 -22.63
CA CYS A 308 -1.32 -15.22 -22.06
C CYS A 308 -0.08 -14.32 -22.22
N PRO A 309 0.03 -13.48 -23.28
CA PRO A 309 1.23 -12.67 -23.51
C PRO A 309 1.40 -11.53 -22.48
N ASN A 310 0.35 -11.19 -21.74
CA ASN A 310 0.32 -10.07 -20.79
C ASN A 310 0.01 -10.59 -19.39
N CYS A 311 0.90 -11.39 -18.81
CA CYS A 311 0.79 -11.90 -17.44
C CYS A 311 1.06 -10.76 -16.45
N PRO A 312 0.08 -10.23 -15.70
CA PRO A 312 0.28 -9.21 -14.66
C PRO A 312 0.90 -9.77 -13.38
N GLY A 313 1.45 -10.99 -13.40
CA GLY A 313 1.94 -11.66 -12.21
C GLY A 313 2.49 -13.06 -12.46
N ARG A 314 3.05 -13.64 -11.40
CA ARG A 314 3.65 -14.99 -11.38
C ARG A 314 2.61 -16.07 -11.04
N TYR A 315 2.37 -17.02 -11.93
CA TYR A 315 1.43 -18.14 -11.73
C TYR A 315 1.87 -19.42 -12.51
N LYS A 316 1.30 -20.59 -12.20
CA LYS A 316 1.79 -21.90 -12.69
C LYS A 316 1.60 -22.13 -14.19
N GLY A 317 0.57 -21.52 -14.77
CA GLY A 317 0.18 -21.65 -16.17
C GLY A 317 -1.23 -21.09 -16.43
N GLY A 318 -1.58 -20.84 -17.69
CA GLY A 318 -2.90 -20.35 -18.10
C GLY A 318 -3.83 -21.50 -18.47
N TYR A 319 -5.03 -21.57 -17.87
CA TYR A 319 -6.09 -22.47 -18.37
C TYR A 319 -6.83 -21.78 -19.50
N CYS A 320 -6.78 -22.39 -20.68
CA CYS A 320 -7.40 -21.86 -21.89
C CYS A 320 -8.27 -22.92 -22.60
N SER A 321 -9.10 -23.62 -21.83
CA SER A 321 -10.21 -24.41 -22.38
C SER A 321 -11.48 -24.24 -21.54
N ALA A 322 -12.61 -23.98 -22.21
CA ALA A 322 -13.92 -23.95 -21.59
C ALA A 322 -14.38 -25.32 -21.06
N THR A 323 -13.74 -26.41 -21.50
CA THR A 323 -14.18 -27.80 -21.28
C THR A 323 -13.25 -28.63 -20.41
N ASP A 324 -12.00 -28.21 -20.20
CA ASP A 324 -11.05 -28.92 -19.33
C ASP A 324 -10.32 -27.95 -18.40
N ARG A 325 -10.75 -27.96 -17.13
CA ARG A 325 -10.19 -27.14 -16.04
C ARG A 325 -8.97 -27.80 -15.36
N THR A 326 -8.40 -28.87 -15.94
CA THR A 326 -7.32 -29.68 -15.34
C THR A 326 -6.03 -29.78 -16.19
N ALA A 327 -6.09 -29.49 -17.49
CA ALA A 327 -4.92 -29.28 -18.36
C ALA A 327 -4.20 -27.92 -18.13
N VAL A 328 -3.11 -27.91 -17.36
CA VAL A 328 -2.21 -26.75 -17.24
C VAL A 328 -1.21 -26.78 -18.41
N THR A 329 -1.21 -25.79 -19.29
CA THR A 329 0.00 -25.51 -20.09
C THR A 329 0.99 -24.77 -19.19
N PRO A 330 2.19 -25.32 -18.95
CA PRO A 330 3.22 -24.61 -18.19
C PRO A 330 3.48 -23.25 -18.83
N HIS A 331 3.58 -22.18 -18.03
CA HIS A 331 4.09 -20.92 -18.53
C HIS A 331 5.56 -21.13 -18.90
N GLU A 332 5.85 -21.39 -20.18
CA GLU A 332 7.19 -21.78 -20.66
C GLU A 332 8.26 -20.68 -20.48
N GLN A 333 7.84 -19.43 -20.24
CA GLN A 333 8.75 -18.34 -19.91
C GLN A 333 8.87 -18.22 -18.38
N VAL A 334 9.70 -19.07 -17.78
CA VAL A 334 10.19 -18.83 -16.43
C VAL A 334 11.12 -17.63 -16.52
N ALA A 335 10.64 -16.44 -16.14
CA ALA A 335 11.44 -15.22 -16.17
C ALA A 335 12.74 -15.40 -15.35
N ALA A 336 13.81 -14.71 -15.75
CA ALA A 336 15.16 -14.88 -15.17
C ALA A 336 15.24 -14.59 -13.65
N ASP A 337 14.20 -14.00 -13.09
CA ASP A 337 14.01 -13.64 -11.68
C ASP A 337 13.20 -14.69 -10.87
N THR A 338 12.74 -15.76 -11.50
CA THR A 338 12.00 -16.84 -10.84
C THR A 338 12.97 -17.80 -10.14
N ASP A 339 12.62 -18.28 -8.93
CA ASP A 339 13.47 -19.26 -8.24
C ASP A 339 13.60 -20.54 -9.10
N PRO A 340 14.84 -21.01 -9.38
CA PRO A 340 15.10 -22.10 -10.31
C PRO A 340 14.59 -23.47 -9.82
N ARG A 341 14.15 -23.60 -8.56
CA ARG A 341 13.56 -24.84 -8.03
C ARG A 341 12.10 -24.99 -8.48
N LYS A 342 11.91 -25.51 -9.70
CA LYS A 342 10.61 -25.91 -10.30
C LYS A 342 9.57 -24.79 -10.47
N GLY A 343 10.01 -23.54 -10.63
CA GLY A 343 9.11 -22.40 -10.88
C GLY A 343 8.45 -21.87 -9.60
N GLY A 344 9.26 -21.40 -8.65
CA GLY A 344 8.82 -20.80 -7.39
C GLY A 344 8.26 -19.38 -7.50
N THR A 345 8.39 -18.61 -6.42
CA THR A 345 8.08 -17.17 -6.39
C THR A 345 8.97 -16.39 -7.35
N ALA A 346 8.56 -15.18 -7.70
CA ALA A 346 9.38 -14.18 -8.39
C ALA A 346 9.92 -13.15 -7.38
N ILE A 347 10.86 -12.32 -7.80
CA ILE A 347 11.23 -11.11 -7.06
C ILE A 347 10.01 -10.18 -7.07
N CYS A 348 9.68 -9.54 -5.95
CA CYS A 348 8.56 -8.60 -5.93
C CYS A 348 8.81 -7.46 -6.93
N GLY A 349 7.80 -7.12 -7.74
CA GLY A 349 7.91 -6.10 -8.79
C GLY A 349 8.48 -6.58 -10.12
N SER A 350 8.51 -7.90 -10.35
CA SER A 350 8.94 -8.50 -11.63
C SER A 350 7.95 -8.32 -12.78
N TYR A 351 6.67 -8.08 -12.48
CA TYR A 351 5.60 -7.92 -13.45
C TYR A 351 5.08 -6.48 -13.45
N GLU A 352 4.29 -6.11 -14.46
CA GLU A 352 3.72 -4.77 -14.53
C GLU A 352 2.82 -4.48 -13.32
N PRO A 353 2.88 -3.27 -12.76
CA PRO A 353 1.97 -2.88 -11.70
C PRO A 353 0.57 -2.64 -12.23
N ASN A 354 -0.40 -2.56 -11.32
CA ASN A 354 -1.71 -2.05 -11.66
C ASN A 354 -1.70 -0.51 -11.90
N SER A 355 -2.82 0.07 -12.31
CA SER A 355 -2.96 1.51 -12.61
C SER A 355 -2.67 2.45 -11.43
N TRP A 356 -2.55 1.93 -10.21
CA TRP A 356 -2.13 2.69 -9.02
C TRP A 356 -0.69 2.45 -8.60
N GLY A 357 0.08 1.67 -9.37
CA GLY A 357 1.47 1.37 -9.10
C GLY A 357 1.67 0.24 -8.09
N LEU A 358 0.67 -0.62 -7.86
CA LEU A 358 0.79 -1.79 -6.98
C LEU A 358 1.22 -3.02 -7.78
N TYR A 359 2.24 -3.72 -7.28
CA TYR A 359 2.82 -4.88 -7.94
C TYR A 359 2.28 -6.18 -7.36
N ASP A 360 2.34 -7.24 -8.19
CA ASP A 360 2.07 -8.62 -7.80
C ASP A 360 0.64 -8.87 -7.28
N MET A 361 -0.31 -7.98 -7.58
CA MET A 361 -1.73 -8.12 -7.19
C MET A 361 -2.44 -9.31 -7.86
N HIS A 362 -1.79 -9.98 -8.82
CA HIS A 362 -2.34 -11.09 -9.62
C HIS A 362 -1.38 -12.28 -9.71
N GLY A 363 -0.81 -12.72 -8.59
CA GLY A 363 0.04 -13.92 -8.52
C GLY A 363 1.11 -13.81 -7.45
N ASN A 364 2.26 -14.42 -7.71
CA ASN A 364 3.42 -14.53 -6.82
C ASN A 364 3.12 -15.31 -5.53
N VAL A 365 2.54 -14.70 -4.49
CA VAL A 365 2.00 -15.42 -3.33
C VAL A 365 0.57 -14.98 -3.01
N TRP A 366 -0.21 -15.93 -2.45
CA TRP A 366 -1.49 -15.59 -1.85
C TRP A 366 -1.23 -14.69 -0.65
N GLU A 367 -2.08 -13.70 -0.43
CA GLU A 367 -1.87 -12.73 0.65
C GLU A 367 -2.94 -12.86 1.73
N TYR A 368 -2.50 -13.02 2.98
CA TYR A 368 -3.41 -12.98 4.12
C TYR A 368 -4.14 -11.63 4.21
N THR A 369 -5.47 -11.68 4.35
CA THR A 369 -6.29 -10.54 4.75
C THR A 369 -6.75 -10.69 6.20
N ASN A 370 -7.21 -9.60 6.80
CA ASN A 370 -7.71 -9.66 8.17
C ASN A 370 -9.02 -10.47 8.28
N ASP A 371 -9.87 -10.51 7.26
CA ASP A 371 -11.19 -11.17 7.33
C ASP A 371 -11.10 -12.68 7.66
N TRP A 372 -11.95 -13.11 8.60
CA TRP A 372 -12.18 -14.51 8.88
C TRP A 372 -13.01 -15.14 7.76
N HIS A 373 -12.73 -16.42 7.51
CA HIS A 373 -13.66 -17.23 6.75
C HIS A 373 -14.93 -17.48 7.57
N THR A 374 -16.08 -17.55 6.91
CA THR A 374 -17.32 -18.11 7.47
C THR A 374 -17.95 -19.04 6.44
N GLU A 375 -18.52 -20.13 6.92
CA GLU A 375 -19.34 -21.03 6.10
C GLU A 375 -20.79 -20.52 5.97
N ASN A 376 -21.20 -19.58 6.83
CA ASN A 376 -22.51 -18.95 6.79
C ASN A 376 -22.55 -17.77 5.80
N VAL A 377 -22.68 -18.10 4.52
CA VAL A 377 -22.78 -17.11 3.43
C VAL A 377 -24.00 -16.19 3.52
N GLU A 378 -25.08 -16.59 4.20
CA GLU A 378 -26.25 -15.74 4.44
C GLU A 378 -25.96 -14.65 5.48
N ALA A 379 -25.08 -14.91 6.46
CA ALA A 379 -24.58 -13.86 7.36
C ALA A 379 -23.73 -12.79 6.65
N LEU A 380 -23.37 -13.02 5.37
CA LEU A 380 -22.71 -12.05 4.50
C LEU A 380 -23.69 -11.19 3.68
N LYS A 381 -25.02 -11.36 3.83
CA LYS A 381 -26.02 -10.59 3.09
C LYS A 381 -27.02 -9.89 4.05
N PRO A 382 -27.30 -8.58 3.92
CA PRO A 382 -26.61 -7.59 3.08
C PRO A 382 -25.44 -6.96 3.84
N PHE A 383 -24.25 -6.96 3.23
CA PHE A 383 -23.17 -6.05 3.60
C PHE A 383 -23.49 -4.59 3.18
N ARG A 384 -24.68 -4.08 3.51
CA ARG A 384 -24.91 -2.63 3.58
C ARG A 384 -24.66 -2.22 5.02
N GLY A 385 -23.47 -1.67 5.26
CA GLY A 385 -23.14 -1.11 6.56
C GLY A 385 -21.66 -1.19 6.86
N ALA A 386 -21.15 -0.04 7.28
CA ALA A 386 -19.90 0.31 7.94
C ALA A 386 -19.13 -0.73 8.78
N THR A 387 -19.57 -1.98 8.95
CA THR A 387 -19.01 -2.91 9.93
C THR A 387 -17.66 -3.51 9.54
N ASN A 388 -17.26 -3.56 8.26
CA ASN A 388 -15.92 -4.06 7.89
C ASN A 388 -15.02 -3.01 7.23
N ALA A 389 -15.57 -1.90 6.72
CA ALA A 389 -14.84 -0.95 5.88
C ALA A 389 -13.81 -0.10 6.63
N ASP A 390 -13.97 0.06 7.95
CA ASP A 390 -12.98 0.69 8.83
C ASP A 390 -12.03 -0.31 9.50
N GLY A 391 -12.25 -1.62 9.30
CA GLY A 391 -11.50 -2.70 9.95
C GLY A 391 -11.83 -2.92 11.43
N SER A 392 -12.90 -2.32 11.97
CA SER A 392 -13.22 -2.33 13.41
C SER A 392 -14.13 -3.48 13.86
N LYS A 393 -14.89 -4.11 12.96
CA LYS A 393 -15.68 -5.31 13.28
C LYS A 393 -15.42 -6.43 12.27
N MET A 394 -15.35 -7.63 12.83
CA MET A 394 -14.97 -8.84 12.12
C MET A 394 -16.19 -9.74 12.00
N LEU A 395 -16.37 -10.37 10.84
CA LEU A 395 -17.29 -11.49 10.69
C LEU A 395 -16.76 -12.65 11.53
N ILE A 396 -17.27 -12.81 12.74
CA ILE A 396 -16.88 -13.93 13.59
C ILE A 396 -17.88 -15.06 13.34
N ASP A 397 -17.37 -16.14 12.77
CA ASP A 397 -17.93 -17.45 12.98
C ASP A 397 -16.90 -18.24 13.82
N GLY A 398 -17.17 -18.39 15.12
CA GLY A 398 -16.27 -19.02 16.08
C GLY A 398 -16.00 -20.51 15.83
N THR A 399 -16.38 -21.01 14.66
CA THR A 399 -16.33 -22.42 14.24
C THR A 399 -15.12 -22.73 13.35
N VAL A 400 -14.44 -21.74 12.76
CA VAL A 400 -13.34 -21.99 11.80
C VAL A 400 -12.04 -21.23 12.12
N SER A 401 -10.92 -21.95 12.07
CA SER A 401 -9.56 -21.43 12.25
C SER A 401 -8.93 -20.89 10.95
N LYS A 402 -9.72 -20.28 10.06
CA LYS A 402 -9.29 -19.87 8.71
C LYS A 402 -9.42 -18.37 8.46
N ARG A 403 -8.44 -17.79 7.76
CA ARG A 403 -8.46 -16.42 7.23
C ARG A 403 -8.59 -16.42 5.73
N HIS A 404 -9.20 -15.37 5.20
CA HIS A 404 -9.24 -15.15 3.76
C HIS A 404 -7.86 -14.84 3.20
N LEU A 405 -7.65 -15.31 1.97
CA LEU A 405 -6.50 -15.01 1.14
C LEU A 405 -6.98 -14.41 -0.18
N ARG A 406 -6.19 -13.50 -0.74
CA ARG A 406 -6.42 -12.88 -2.05
C ARG A 406 -5.16 -12.92 -2.92
N GLY A 407 -5.28 -12.63 -4.22
CA GLY A 407 -4.15 -12.47 -5.13
C GLY A 407 -3.77 -13.66 -6.01
N GLY A 408 -3.96 -14.91 -5.56
CA GLY A 408 -3.42 -16.06 -6.27
C GLY A 408 -1.94 -16.30 -5.97
N SER A 409 -1.27 -17.23 -6.65
CA SER A 409 0.17 -17.46 -6.43
C SER A 409 0.85 -18.19 -7.59
N TYR A 410 2.18 -18.29 -7.52
CA TYR A 410 3.02 -19.01 -8.49
C TYR A 410 2.60 -20.47 -8.71
N SER A 411 1.92 -21.11 -7.74
CA SER A 411 1.55 -22.52 -7.77
C SER A 411 0.13 -22.78 -8.28
N TYR A 412 -0.66 -21.72 -8.47
CA TYR A 412 -2.02 -21.79 -9.00
C TYR A 412 -2.07 -21.26 -10.42
N ALA A 413 -3.12 -21.61 -11.16
CA ALA A 413 -3.31 -21.12 -12.51
C ALA A 413 -3.93 -19.71 -12.53
N ALA A 414 -3.86 -19.04 -13.69
CA ALA A 414 -4.32 -17.65 -13.85
C ALA A 414 -5.77 -17.41 -13.36
N ASN A 415 -6.68 -18.36 -13.56
CA ASN A 415 -8.07 -18.23 -13.11
C ASN A 415 -8.24 -18.11 -11.58
N PHE A 416 -7.20 -18.44 -10.80
CA PHE A 416 -7.15 -18.27 -9.35
C PHE A 416 -6.48 -16.98 -8.88
N CYS A 417 -5.93 -16.17 -9.79
CA CYS A 417 -5.24 -14.92 -9.44
C CYS A 417 -6.07 -13.68 -9.88
N ARG A 418 -7.38 -13.86 -10.15
CA ARG A 418 -8.29 -12.77 -10.52
C ARG A 418 -8.49 -11.84 -9.34
N SER A 419 -8.86 -10.59 -9.63
CA SER A 419 -9.14 -9.61 -8.59
C SER A 419 -10.19 -10.12 -7.61
N ALA A 420 -11.21 -10.86 -8.05
CA ALA A 420 -12.29 -11.39 -7.21
C ALA A 420 -12.01 -12.75 -6.55
N THR A 421 -10.92 -13.46 -6.88
CA THR A 421 -10.73 -14.83 -6.39
C THR A 421 -10.47 -14.87 -4.87
N ARG A 422 -11.29 -15.65 -4.16
CA ARG A 422 -11.18 -15.85 -2.70
C ARG A 422 -10.65 -17.23 -2.36
N HIS A 423 -9.60 -17.30 -1.56
CA HIS A 423 -9.12 -18.54 -0.94
C HIS A 423 -9.07 -18.39 0.59
N THR A 424 -8.69 -19.46 1.29
CA THR A 424 -8.54 -19.45 2.75
C THR A 424 -7.29 -20.22 3.18
N SER A 425 -6.68 -19.85 4.32
CA SER A 425 -5.65 -20.65 4.98
C SER A 425 -5.93 -20.75 6.48
N GLU A 426 -5.54 -21.88 7.08
CA GLU A 426 -5.56 -22.07 8.52
C GLU A 426 -4.52 -21.17 9.21
N LEU A 427 -4.78 -20.73 10.44
CA LEU A 427 -3.90 -19.78 11.15
C LEU A 427 -2.48 -20.32 11.37
N ALA A 428 -2.37 -21.62 11.69
CA ALA A 428 -1.12 -22.27 12.09
C ALA A 428 -0.42 -23.04 10.96
N THR A 429 -0.96 -23.00 9.73
CA THR A 429 -0.37 -23.76 8.61
C THR A 429 0.61 -22.90 7.84
N LYS A 430 1.85 -23.39 7.69
CA LYS A 430 2.84 -22.82 6.79
C LYS A 430 2.58 -23.29 5.36
N ARG A 431 2.53 -22.35 4.42
CA ARG A 431 2.38 -22.63 2.99
C ARG A 431 3.42 -21.82 2.23
N ASN A 432 4.14 -22.49 1.34
CA ASN A 432 5.19 -21.84 0.57
C ASN A 432 4.69 -20.91 -0.54
N TYR A 433 3.38 -20.81 -0.69
CA TYR A 433 2.71 -19.94 -1.65
C TYR A 433 1.83 -18.90 -0.98
N VAL A 434 1.97 -18.69 0.34
CA VAL A 434 1.19 -17.70 1.11
C VAL A 434 2.15 -16.76 1.82
N GLY A 435 1.98 -15.46 1.56
CA GLY A 435 2.63 -14.34 2.24
C GLY A 435 1.61 -13.29 2.65
N PHE A 436 2.01 -12.01 2.61
CA PHE A 436 1.13 -10.89 2.94
C PHE A 436 1.69 -9.56 2.44
N ARG A 437 0.81 -8.55 2.37
CA ARG A 437 1.17 -7.13 2.29
C ARG A 437 0.51 -6.35 3.43
N LEU A 438 0.98 -5.13 3.66
CA LEU A 438 0.52 -4.29 4.76
C LEU A 438 -0.39 -3.17 4.28
N ILE A 439 -1.25 -2.71 5.17
CA ILE A 439 -1.80 -1.36 5.16
C ILE A 439 -1.21 -0.55 6.31
N CYS A 440 -1.31 0.78 6.21
CA CYS A 440 -0.97 1.73 7.26
C CYS A 440 -2.03 2.84 7.30
N ARG A 441 -2.62 3.07 8.47
CA ARG A 441 -3.63 4.12 8.66
C ARG A 441 -3.05 5.38 9.31
N GLY A 442 -1.98 5.24 10.09
CA GLY A 442 -1.33 6.33 10.80
C GLY A 442 -0.53 7.28 9.92
N GLY A 443 -0.14 6.87 8.71
CA GLY A 443 0.49 7.76 7.71
C GLY A 443 -0.44 8.87 7.18
N LEU A 444 -1.71 8.87 7.59
CA LEU A 444 -2.72 9.88 7.27
C LEU A 444 -3.17 10.64 8.54
N LYS A 445 -2.30 10.77 9.55
CA LYS A 445 -2.58 11.39 10.86
C LYS A 445 -1.43 12.22 11.41
#